data_AF-J8QB50-F1
#
_entry.id   AF-J8QB50-F1
#
_cell.length_a   1.000
_cell.length_b   1.000
_cell.length_c   1.000
_cell.angle_alpha   90.00
_cell.angle_beta   90.00
_cell.angle_gamma   90.00
#
_symmetry.space_group_name_H-M   'P 1'
#
loop_
_entity.id
_entity.type
_entity.pdbx_description
1 polymer ?
#
loop_
_entity_poly.entity_id
_entity_poly.type
_entity_poly.pdbx_seq_one_letter_code
_entity_poly.pdbx_strand_id
1 'polypeptide(L)'
;MLINRLSKVRPVRHFFNAKPIFSKEVSRRVIVAPASHFKNSNTDGKSIIPIHEYKQLPEDSNYIEKHYKELQIFLNEFLIKKLNKTYADFEGNPDELVFQLEKFIELEVTPKCTDHSTLNDRERKFKSVGDRIVVDRYLDFVKDVRLTLLLNGGHSFIFDVMLQAKDVFDKMQKE
;
A
#
# COMPACT_ATOMS: atom_id res chain seq x y z
N MET A 1 -34.73 -70.96 0.83
CA MET A 1 -35.46 -69.76 1.30
C MET A 1 -34.60 -69.08 2.36
N LEU A 2 -34.31 -67.79 2.16
CA LEU A 2 -34.12 -66.68 3.11
C LEU A 2 -33.61 -67.00 4.55
N ILE A 3 -32.73 -66.28 5.25
CA ILE A 3 -31.89 -65.07 5.19
C ILE A 3 -30.99 -65.22 6.46
N ASN A 4 -29.73 -64.75 6.49
CA ASN A 4 -29.25 -63.88 7.59
C ASN A 4 -27.84 -63.32 7.32
N ARG A 5 -27.86 -62.04 6.94
CA ARG A 5 -26.72 -61.13 6.80
C ARG A 5 -26.26 -60.66 8.18
N LEU A 6 -24.97 -60.70 8.45
CA LEU A 6 -24.32 -59.77 9.39
C LEU A 6 -22.87 -59.50 8.94
N SER A 7 -22.69 -58.63 7.95
CA SER A 7 -21.41 -57.92 7.80
C SER A 7 -21.53 -56.57 8.52
N LYS A 8 -20.79 -56.44 9.63
CA LYS A 8 -20.61 -55.17 10.36
C LYS A 8 -19.97 -54.14 9.43
N VAL A 9 -20.77 -53.23 8.89
CA VAL A 9 -20.27 -52.04 8.20
C VAL A 9 -19.78 -51.07 9.28
N ARG A 10 -18.46 -50.87 9.36
CA ARG A 10 -17.88 -49.79 10.17
C ARG A 10 -18.12 -48.47 9.43
N PRO A 11 -18.65 -47.41 10.07
CA PRO A 11 -18.70 -46.10 9.45
C PRO A 11 -17.28 -45.53 9.40
N VAL A 12 -16.71 -45.42 8.20
CA VAL A 12 -15.47 -44.68 7.96
C VAL A 12 -15.82 -43.20 8.16
N ARG A 13 -15.35 -42.62 9.28
CA ARG A 13 -15.46 -41.18 9.54
C ARG A 13 -14.73 -40.43 8.43
N HIS A 14 -15.49 -39.86 7.50
CA HIS A 14 -14.98 -38.90 6.54
C HIS A 14 -14.81 -37.57 7.27
N PHE A 15 -13.57 -37.26 7.66
CA PHE A 15 -13.19 -35.91 8.03
C PHE A 15 -12.87 -35.15 6.75
N PHE A 16 -13.83 -34.40 6.22
CA PHE A 16 -13.53 -33.29 5.32
C PHE A 16 -13.68 -31.99 6.10
N ASN A 17 -12.59 -31.22 6.12
CA ASN A 17 -12.58 -29.77 5.90
C ASN A 17 -11.14 -29.28 6.16
N ALA A 18 -10.22 -29.62 5.24
CA ALA A 18 -9.08 -28.75 5.04
C ALA A 18 -9.67 -27.45 4.50
N LYS A 19 -9.77 -26.43 5.36
CA LYS A 19 -10.11 -25.08 4.91
C LYS A 19 -9.12 -24.73 3.79
N PRO A 20 -9.57 -24.33 2.59
CA PRO A 20 -8.65 -23.85 1.58
C PRO A 20 -7.88 -22.69 2.21
N ILE A 21 -6.56 -22.81 2.23
CA ILE A 21 -5.68 -21.70 2.57
C ILE A 21 -5.89 -20.71 1.42
N PHE A 22 -6.73 -19.70 1.67
CA PHE A 22 -6.92 -18.62 0.72
C PHE A 22 -5.56 -17.95 0.53
N SER A 23 -5.01 -18.08 -0.67
CA SER A 23 -3.85 -17.34 -1.13
C SER A 23 -4.06 -15.87 -0.76
N LYS A 24 -3.07 -15.23 -0.12
CA LYS A 24 -3.07 -13.78 0.09
C LYS A 24 -3.45 -13.12 -1.24
N GLU A 25 -4.43 -12.22 -1.20
CA GLU A 25 -4.96 -11.52 -2.37
C GLU A 25 -3.80 -11.03 -3.25
N VAL A 26 -3.77 -11.53 -4.48
CA VAL A 26 -2.76 -11.17 -5.47
C VAL A 26 -3.21 -9.85 -6.11
N SER A 27 -2.35 -8.84 -6.02
CA SER A 27 -2.50 -7.54 -6.67
C SER A 27 -2.93 -7.71 -8.14
N ARG A 28 -3.94 -6.94 -8.59
CA ARG A 28 -4.39 -6.97 -10.00
C ARG A 28 -3.59 -6.01 -10.89
N ARG A 29 -2.78 -5.13 -10.29
CA ARG A 29 -1.78 -4.30 -11.00
C ARG A 29 -0.39 -4.90 -10.85
N VAL A 30 0.40 -4.81 -11.90
CA VAL A 30 1.83 -5.15 -11.82
C VAL A 30 2.51 -4.03 -11.05
N ILE A 31 2.78 -4.27 -9.76
CA ILE A 31 3.63 -3.39 -8.95
C ILE A 31 5.06 -3.89 -9.14
N VAL A 32 5.86 -3.13 -9.87
CA VAL A 32 7.25 -3.50 -10.16
C VAL A 32 8.10 -3.11 -8.95
N ALA A 33 8.76 -4.10 -8.34
CA ALA A 33 9.69 -3.83 -7.25
C ALA A 33 10.86 -2.96 -7.75
N PRO A 34 11.40 -2.05 -6.92
CA PRO A 34 12.58 -1.28 -7.27
C PRO A 34 13.76 -2.18 -7.65
N ALA A 35 14.65 -1.69 -8.51
CA ALA A 35 15.82 -2.44 -8.98
C ALA A 35 16.69 -3.00 -7.83
N SER A 36 16.73 -2.28 -6.70
CA SER A 36 17.43 -2.69 -5.47
C SER A 36 17.00 -4.04 -4.89
N HIS A 37 15.81 -4.56 -5.24
CA HIS A 37 15.33 -5.87 -4.79
C HIS A 37 15.93 -7.04 -5.56
N PHE A 38 16.55 -6.80 -6.72
CA PHE A 38 17.08 -7.85 -7.58
C PHE A 38 18.59 -8.02 -7.37
N LYS A 39 18.97 -9.06 -6.59
CA LYS A 39 20.37 -9.37 -6.18
C LYS A 39 21.39 -9.54 -7.33
N ASN A 40 20.94 -9.61 -8.59
CA ASN A 40 21.77 -9.84 -9.77
C ASN A 40 21.90 -8.63 -10.70
N SER A 41 21.34 -7.46 -10.34
CA SER A 41 21.54 -6.25 -11.14
C SER A 41 22.89 -5.61 -10.79
N ASN A 42 23.96 -6.05 -11.44
CA ASN A 42 25.23 -5.32 -11.51
C ASN A 42 25.15 -4.04 -12.37
N THR A 43 23.96 -3.69 -12.84
CA THR A 43 23.68 -2.36 -13.36
C THR A 43 23.43 -1.47 -12.17
N ASP A 44 24.16 -0.36 -12.07
CA ASP A 44 23.73 0.85 -11.37
C ASP A 44 22.30 1.18 -11.79
N GLY A 45 21.32 0.56 -11.13
CA GLY A 45 19.91 0.79 -11.36
C GLY A 45 19.65 2.19 -10.87
N LYS A 46 19.82 3.17 -11.77
CA LYS A 46 19.57 4.58 -11.47
C LYS A 46 18.20 4.64 -10.82
N SER A 47 18.17 5.07 -9.57
CA SER A 47 16.92 5.33 -8.87
C SER A 47 16.07 6.27 -9.72
N ILE A 48 14.76 6.03 -9.77
CA ILE A 48 13.84 6.89 -10.51
C ILE A 48 13.87 8.28 -9.87
N ILE A 49 13.95 8.32 -8.54
CA ILE A 49 14.17 9.52 -7.76
C ILE A 49 15.67 9.62 -7.46
N PRO A 50 16.40 10.59 -8.05
CA PRO A 50 17.80 10.77 -7.76
C PRO A 50 17.99 11.32 -6.35
N ILE A 51 19.01 10.82 -5.65
CA ILE A 51 19.38 11.29 -4.32
C ILE A 51 20.41 12.41 -4.49
N HIS A 52 20.10 13.58 -3.96
CA HIS A 52 20.91 14.79 -4.03
C HIS A 52 21.00 15.45 -2.66
N GLU A 53 21.70 16.59 -2.58
CA GLU A 53 21.63 17.44 -1.39
C GLU A 53 20.19 17.86 -1.12
N TYR A 54 19.85 17.98 0.16
CA TYR A 54 18.53 18.40 0.60
C TYR A 54 18.16 19.76 0.00
N LYS A 55 16.98 19.80 -0.61
CA LYS A 55 16.36 21.02 -1.10
C LYS A 55 15.08 21.28 -0.34
N GLN A 56 14.89 22.52 0.09
CA GLN A 56 13.60 22.92 0.62
C GLN A 56 12.55 22.82 -0.49
N LEU A 57 11.34 22.41 -0.09
CA LEU A 57 10.21 22.39 -0.99
C LEU A 57 9.85 23.81 -1.44
N PRO A 58 9.36 23.99 -2.68
CA PRO A 58 8.84 25.27 -3.15
C PRO A 58 7.74 25.83 -2.24
N GLU A 59 7.61 27.15 -2.15
CA GLU A 59 6.57 27.80 -1.33
C GLU A 59 5.14 27.45 -1.79
N ASP A 60 4.95 27.08 -3.05
CA ASP A 60 3.68 26.68 -3.65
C ASP A 60 3.40 25.16 -3.54
N SER A 61 3.97 24.48 -2.55
CA SER A 61 3.84 23.03 -2.31
C SER A 61 2.45 22.55 -1.84
N ASN A 62 1.40 23.31 -2.14
CA ASN A 62 -0.01 22.98 -1.89
C ASN A 62 -0.41 21.60 -2.46
N TYR A 63 0.31 21.12 -3.48
CA TYR A 63 0.04 19.82 -4.09
C TYR A 63 0.22 18.65 -3.12
N ILE A 64 1.17 18.71 -2.18
CA ILE A 64 1.37 17.65 -1.18
C ILE A 64 0.64 17.94 0.13
N GLU A 65 0.46 19.20 0.50
CA GLU A 65 -0.26 19.58 1.72
C GLU A 65 -1.73 19.14 1.73
N LYS A 66 -2.38 19.09 0.55
CA LYS A 66 -3.75 18.56 0.46
C LYS A 66 -3.87 17.08 0.88
N HIS A 67 -2.74 16.37 1.00
CA HIS A 67 -2.65 14.93 1.30
C HIS A 67 -2.24 14.60 2.74
N TYR A 68 -2.30 15.55 3.69
CA TYR A 68 -1.96 15.29 5.09
C TYR A 68 -2.70 14.08 5.70
N LYS A 69 -3.97 13.89 5.34
CA LYS A 69 -4.76 12.75 5.84
C LYS A 69 -4.22 11.42 5.31
N GLU A 70 -3.93 11.36 4.01
CA GLU A 70 -3.39 10.17 3.36
C GLU A 70 -1.99 9.83 3.87
N LEU A 71 -1.14 10.84 4.10
CA LEU A 71 0.16 10.69 4.76
C LEU A 71 -0.01 10.07 6.15
N GLN A 72 -0.87 10.65 7.00
CA GLN A 72 -1.06 10.16 8.35
C GLN A 72 -1.65 8.73 8.39
N ILE A 73 -2.59 8.42 7.49
CA ILE A 73 -3.17 7.07 7.35
C ILE A 73 -2.08 6.07 6.92
N PHE A 74 -1.29 6.40 5.90
CA PHE A 74 -0.23 5.51 5.42
C PHE A 74 0.84 5.26 6.50
N LEU A 75 1.25 6.30 7.22
CA LEU A 75 2.17 6.19 8.34
C LEU A 75 1.63 5.26 9.44
N ASN A 76 0.43 5.53 9.94
CA ASN A 76 -0.12 4.84 11.11
C ASN A 76 -0.63 3.44 10.79
N GLU A 77 -1.36 3.26 9.69
CA GLU A 77 -2.02 1.99 9.37
C GLU A 77 -1.09 0.99 8.67
N PHE A 78 -0.07 1.48 7.97
CA PHE A 78 0.81 0.64 7.17
C PHE A 78 2.27 0.66 7.65
N LEU A 79 2.93 1.81 7.65
CA LEU A 79 4.37 1.88 7.97
C LEU A 79 4.65 1.43 9.41
N ILE A 80 4.03 2.07 10.40
CA ILE A 80 4.25 1.76 11.82
C ILE A 80 3.64 0.38 12.13
N LYS A 81 2.37 0.17 11.80
CA LYS A 81 1.63 -1.02 12.22
C LYS A 81 2.10 -2.32 11.56
N LYS A 82 2.56 -2.28 10.30
CA LYS A 82 2.94 -3.50 9.56
C LYS A 82 4.42 -3.65 9.31
N LEU A 83 5.13 -2.54 9.10
CA LEU A 83 6.55 -2.57 8.79
C LEU A 83 7.42 -2.17 10.00
N ASN A 84 6.82 -1.60 11.04
CA ASN A 84 7.53 -0.99 12.17
C ASN A 84 8.58 0.03 11.69
N LYS A 85 8.17 0.87 10.73
CA LYS A 85 8.97 1.92 10.10
C LYS A 85 8.25 3.26 10.10
N THR A 86 9.00 4.32 9.87
CA THR A 86 8.61 5.72 9.66
C THR A 86 9.02 6.17 8.26
N TYR A 87 8.78 7.42 7.88
CA TYR A 87 9.26 7.91 6.58
C TYR A 87 10.79 8.01 6.53
N ALA A 88 11.42 8.49 7.61
CA ALA A 88 12.88 8.58 7.72
C ALA A 88 13.63 7.23 7.51
N ASP A 89 12.99 6.08 7.75
CA ASP A 89 13.59 4.76 7.52
C ASP A 89 13.79 4.41 6.04
N PHE A 90 13.33 5.26 5.12
CA PHE A 90 13.52 5.14 3.68
C PHE A 90 14.55 6.14 3.12
N GLU A 91 15.29 6.84 3.99
CA GLU A 91 16.40 7.69 3.56
C GLU A 91 17.42 6.89 2.74
N GLY A 92 17.85 7.46 1.62
CA GLY A 92 18.74 6.80 0.68
C GLY A 92 18.08 5.74 -0.22
N ASN A 93 16.77 5.48 -0.08
CA ASN A 93 16.01 4.65 -1.01
C ASN A 93 14.56 5.15 -1.16
N PRO A 94 14.34 6.35 -1.74
CA PRO A 94 13.01 6.94 -1.92
C PRO A 94 12.09 6.11 -2.82
N ASP A 95 12.64 5.36 -3.78
CA ASP A 95 11.87 4.46 -4.64
C ASP A 95 11.21 3.33 -3.83
N GLU A 96 11.84 2.88 -2.74
CA GLU A 96 11.26 1.88 -1.84
C GLU A 96 10.06 2.43 -1.07
N LEU A 97 10.12 3.69 -0.61
CA LEU A 97 8.98 4.33 0.04
C LEU A 97 7.76 4.37 -0.89
N VAL A 98 8.01 4.81 -2.13
CA VAL A 98 6.99 4.88 -3.19
C VAL A 98 6.42 3.50 -3.49
N PHE A 99 7.26 2.47 -3.59
CA PHE A 99 6.82 1.10 -3.81
C PHE A 99 5.95 0.58 -2.67
N GLN A 100 6.33 0.84 -1.41
CA GLN A 100 5.52 0.48 -0.24
C GLN A 100 4.17 1.20 -0.25
N LEU A 101 4.13 2.44 -0.71
CA LEU A 101 2.89 3.20 -0.86
C LEU A 101 1.96 2.62 -1.93
N GLU A 102 2.48 2.29 -3.11
CA GLU A 102 1.70 1.62 -4.16
C GLU A 102 1.15 0.27 -3.68
N LYS A 103 1.98 -0.48 -2.94
CA LYS A 103 1.58 -1.74 -2.31
C LYS A 103 0.47 -1.56 -1.27
N PHE A 104 0.54 -0.51 -0.46
CA PHE A 104 -0.53 -0.17 0.49
C PHE A 104 -1.84 0.10 -0.24
N ILE A 105 -1.83 0.89 -1.31
CA ILE A 105 -3.05 1.24 -2.05
C ILE A 105 -3.70 0.00 -2.67
N GLU A 106 -2.92 -0.91 -3.23
CA GLU A 106 -3.46 -2.08 -3.90
C GLU A 106 -3.89 -3.18 -2.91
N LEU A 107 -3.23 -3.32 -1.75
CA LEU A 107 -3.57 -4.34 -0.76
C LEU A 107 -4.60 -3.88 0.29
N GLU A 108 -4.66 -2.59 0.62
CA GLU A 108 -5.52 -2.09 1.70
C GLU A 108 -6.62 -1.15 1.23
N VAL A 109 -6.35 -0.30 0.25
CA VAL A 109 -7.32 0.72 -0.19
C VAL A 109 -8.26 0.15 -1.26
N THR A 110 -7.69 -0.44 -2.31
CA THR A 110 -8.44 -0.95 -3.46
C THR A 110 -9.47 -2.03 -3.06
N PRO A 111 -9.13 -3.05 -2.25
CA PRO A 111 -10.08 -4.10 -1.87
C PRO A 111 -11.28 -3.57 -1.07
N LYS A 112 -11.09 -2.53 -0.26
CA LYS A 112 -12.19 -1.88 0.49
C LYS A 112 -13.20 -1.23 -0.47
N CYS A 113 -12.72 -0.67 -1.58
CA CYS A 113 -13.49 0.12 -2.55
C CYS A 113 -14.07 -0.70 -3.73
N THR A 114 -13.58 -1.91 -3.98
CA THR A 114 -14.02 -2.76 -5.10
C THR A 114 -14.89 -3.92 -4.66
N ASP A 115 -15.83 -4.32 -5.54
CA ASP A 115 -16.61 -5.54 -5.33
C ASP A 115 -15.84 -6.76 -5.84
N HIS A 116 -15.50 -7.66 -4.92
CA HIS A 116 -14.85 -8.95 -5.24
C HIS A 116 -15.84 -9.96 -5.88
N SER A 117 -17.13 -9.62 -5.92
CA SER A 117 -18.19 -10.51 -6.40
C SER A 117 -18.18 -10.75 -7.91
N THR A 118 -17.49 -9.93 -8.71
CA THR A 118 -17.42 -10.12 -10.16
C THR A 118 -16.05 -10.65 -10.56
N LEU A 119 -15.99 -11.96 -10.76
CA LEU A 119 -14.85 -12.75 -11.28
C LEU A 119 -14.48 -12.44 -12.76
N ASN A 120 -15.08 -11.43 -13.38
CA ASN A 120 -14.79 -11.09 -14.77
C ASN A 120 -13.70 -10.01 -14.86
N ASP A 121 -12.53 -10.48 -15.32
CA ASP A 121 -11.16 -9.97 -15.16
C ASP A 121 -10.77 -8.65 -15.85
N ARG A 122 -11.70 -7.80 -16.32
CA ARG A 122 -11.31 -6.63 -17.14
C ARG A 122 -11.85 -5.27 -16.71
N GLU A 123 -12.86 -5.21 -15.85
CA GLU A 123 -13.39 -3.94 -15.36
C GLU A 123 -13.43 -3.93 -13.83
N ARG A 124 -12.62 -3.03 -13.25
CA ARG A 124 -12.61 -2.76 -11.81
C ARG A 124 -13.98 -2.14 -11.45
N LYS A 125 -14.94 -2.96 -11.05
CA LYS A 125 -16.24 -2.49 -10.56
C LYS A 125 -16.08 -1.96 -9.14
N PHE A 126 -16.17 -0.65 -9.02
CA PHE A 126 -16.24 0.04 -7.74
C PHE A 126 -17.66 -0.09 -7.18
N LYS A 127 -17.77 -0.24 -5.86
CA LYS A 127 -19.05 -0.31 -5.14
C LYS A 127 -19.91 0.93 -5.38
N SER A 128 -19.26 2.09 -5.44
CA SER A 128 -19.89 3.38 -5.70
C SER A 128 -18.97 4.31 -6.50
N VAL A 129 -19.53 5.41 -7.01
CA VAL A 129 -18.74 6.51 -7.59
C VAL A 129 -17.80 7.12 -6.54
N GLY A 130 -18.23 7.18 -5.28
CA GLY A 130 -17.40 7.66 -4.18
C GLY A 130 -16.14 6.80 -3.97
N ASP A 131 -16.29 5.48 -4.04
CA ASP A 131 -15.17 4.53 -3.90
C ASP A 131 -14.13 4.69 -5.02
N ARG A 132 -14.59 4.97 -6.25
CA ARG A 132 -13.70 5.32 -7.35
C ARG A 132 -12.91 6.59 -7.05
N ILE A 133 -13.58 7.64 -6.58
CA ILE A 133 -12.95 8.92 -6.22
C ILE A 133 -11.90 8.73 -5.13
N VAL A 134 -12.17 7.88 -4.13
CA VAL A 134 -11.21 7.57 -3.07
C VAL A 134 -9.93 6.95 -3.65
N VAL A 135 -10.07 5.94 -4.52
CA VAL A 135 -8.91 5.30 -5.16
C VAL A 135 -8.16 6.29 -6.05
N ASP A 136 -8.86 7.09 -6.86
CA ASP A 136 -8.23 8.10 -7.72
C ASP A 136 -7.44 9.13 -6.90
N ARG A 137 -7.98 9.58 -5.75
CA ARG A 137 -7.26 10.47 -4.81
C ARG A 137 -5.99 9.84 -4.26
N TYR A 138 -5.99 8.54 -3.96
CA TYR A 138 -4.78 7.82 -3.52
C TYR A 138 -3.76 7.65 -4.66
N LEU A 139 -4.20 7.54 -5.91
CA LEU A 139 -3.30 7.51 -7.06
C LEU A 139 -2.64 8.88 -7.29
N ASP A 140 -3.38 9.97 -7.10
CA ASP A 140 -2.80 11.32 -7.13
C ASP A 140 -1.83 11.56 -5.97
N PHE A 141 -2.16 11.05 -4.78
CA PHE A 141 -1.25 11.06 -3.64
C PHE A 141 0.12 10.42 -3.95
N VAL A 142 0.16 9.27 -4.64
CA VAL A 142 1.43 8.65 -5.06
C VAL A 142 2.25 9.57 -5.97
N LYS A 143 1.60 10.23 -6.93
CA LYS A 143 2.27 11.16 -7.85
C LYS A 143 2.86 12.35 -7.08
N ASP A 144 2.09 12.90 -6.16
CA ASP A 144 2.49 14.07 -5.38
C ASP A 144 3.60 13.73 -4.37
N VAL A 145 3.60 12.52 -3.81
CA VAL A 145 4.73 12.00 -3.01
C VAL A 145 6.00 11.86 -3.86
N ARG A 146 5.90 11.26 -5.05
CA ARG A 146 7.04 11.15 -5.98
C ARG A 146 7.60 12.52 -6.34
N LEU A 147 6.73 13.47 -6.67
CA LEU A 147 7.10 14.84 -7.00
C LEU A 147 7.81 15.53 -5.83
N THR A 148 7.27 15.38 -4.62
CA THR A 148 7.88 15.93 -3.39
C THR A 148 9.28 15.39 -3.18
N LEU A 149 9.46 14.07 -3.31
CA LEU A 149 10.76 13.43 -3.22
C LEU A 149 11.72 13.91 -4.32
N LEU A 150 11.24 14.10 -5.55
CA LEU A 150 12.07 14.62 -6.63
C LEU A 150 12.54 16.05 -6.35
N LEU A 151 11.65 16.91 -5.84
CA LEU A 151 11.93 18.32 -5.60
C LEU A 151 12.83 18.53 -4.39
N ASN A 152 12.71 17.70 -3.36
CA ASN A 152 13.48 17.85 -2.13
C ASN A 152 14.83 17.12 -2.11
N GLY A 153 15.21 16.46 -3.21
CA GLY A 153 16.48 15.73 -3.33
C GLY A 153 16.42 14.26 -2.87
N GLY A 154 15.22 13.69 -2.74
CA GLY A 154 15.00 12.27 -2.43
C GLY A 154 14.88 11.99 -0.93
N HIS A 155 14.69 13.02 -0.12
CA HIS A 155 14.68 12.92 1.35
C HIS A 155 13.28 12.62 1.89
N SER A 156 13.04 11.36 2.22
CA SER A 156 11.79 10.87 2.82
C SER A 156 11.40 11.50 4.16
N PHE A 157 12.35 11.92 5.00
CA PHE A 157 12.07 12.47 6.34
C PHE A 157 11.21 13.74 6.29
N ILE A 158 11.14 14.42 5.13
CA ILE A 158 10.32 15.61 4.95
C ILE A 158 8.86 15.36 5.34
N PHE A 159 8.34 14.15 5.09
CA PHE A 159 6.96 13.81 5.39
C PHE A 159 6.72 13.73 6.90
N ASP A 160 7.70 13.28 7.69
CA ASP A 160 7.64 13.32 9.15
C ASP A 160 7.59 14.77 9.65
N VAL A 161 8.43 15.65 9.08
CA VAL A 161 8.47 17.08 9.43
C VAL A 161 7.15 17.77 9.09
N MET A 162 6.61 17.50 7.90
CA MET A 162 5.32 18.03 7.47
C MET A 162 4.17 17.62 8.41
N LEU A 163 4.10 16.34 8.80
CA LEU A 163 3.09 15.85 9.72
C LEU A 163 3.23 16.48 11.12
N GLN A 164 4.44 16.59 11.64
CA GLN A 164 4.71 17.24 12.92
C GLN A 164 4.32 18.73 12.90
N ALA A 165 4.68 19.46 11.83
CA ALA A 165 4.32 20.86 11.66
C ALA A 165 2.81 21.05 11.64
N LYS A 166 2.08 20.18 10.93
CA LYS A 166 0.62 20.22 10.92
C LYS A 166 0.02 19.94 12.29
N ASP A 167 0.51 18.93 13.00
CA ASP A 167 0.01 18.60 14.33
C ASP A 167 0.18 19.75 15.32
N VAL A 168 1.28 20.51 15.23
CA VAL A 168 1.50 21.73 16.04
C VAL A 168 0.52 22.83 15.65
N PHE A 169 0.37 23.09 14.35
CA PHE A 169 -0.56 24.11 13.85
C PHE A 169 -2.02 23.81 14.25
N ASP A 170 -2.46 22.57 14.10
CA ASP A 170 -3.82 22.12 14.44
C ASP A 170 -4.09 22.17 15.96
N LYS A 171 -3.05 22.13 16.81
CA LYS A 171 -3.17 22.36 18.25
C LYS A 171 -3.33 23.84 18.57
N MET A 172 -2.51 24.70 17.95
CA MET A 172 -2.60 26.15 18.14
C MET A 172 -3.95 26.72 17.71
N GLN A 173 -4.59 26.16 16.67
CA GLN A 173 -5.93 26.61 16.24
C GLN A 173 -7.08 26.22 17.19
N LYS A 174 -6.83 25.29 18.12
CA LYS A 174 -7.84 24.83 19.09
C LYS A 174 -7.75 25.59 20.42
N GLU A 175 -6.69 26.36 20.60
CA GLU A 175 -6.50 27.32 21.71
C GLU A 175 -7.14 28.66 21.35
#